data_AF-A0A453L1L4-F1
#
_entry.id   AF-A0A453L1L4-F1
#
_cell.length_a   1.000
_cell.length_b   1.000
_cell.length_c   1.000
_cell.angle_alpha   90.00
_cell.angle_beta   90.00
_cell.angle_gamma   90.00
#
_symmetry.space_group_name_H-M   'P 1'
#
loop_
_entity.id
_entity.type
_entity.pdbx_description
1 polymer ?
#
loop_
_entity_poly.entity_id
_entity_poly.type
_entity_poly.pdbx_seq_one_letter_code
_entity_poly.pdbx_strand_id
1 'polypeptide(L)'
;AAWLGMLAAELWYAAYWVVTQSVRWSPVRRRPFIDRLAARYGERLPCVDIFVCTADPHSEPPSLVISTVLSLMAYNYPAEKISVYLSDDGGSVLTFYALWEASLFAKHWIPFCKRYNIEPRSPAAYFSESDGHQDLCSPKEWSLIREMYEDMTERIDTAVLSGKISEEVKANHKGFHEWDQENTSKNHQPIV
;
A
#
# COMPACT_ATOMS: atom_id res chain seq x y z
N ALA A 1 -11.02 -54.15 3.51
CA ALA A 1 -10.90 -52.83 4.18
C ALA A 1 -10.21 -51.80 3.29
N ALA A 2 -8.95 -52.00 2.89
CA ALA A 2 -8.20 -51.04 2.05
C ALA A 2 -8.89 -50.67 0.73
N TRP A 3 -9.45 -51.66 0.02
CA TRP A 3 -10.16 -51.45 -1.26
C TRP A 3 -11.43 -50.59 -1.14
N LEU A 4 -12.18 -50.71 -0.04
CA LEU A 4 -13.35 -49.85 0.21
C LEU A 4 -12.93 -48.41 0.53
N GLY A 5 -11.84 -48.23 1.29
CA GLY A 5 -11.29 -46.90 1.58
C GLY A 5 -10.80 -46.20 0.31
N MET A 6 -10.10 -46.93 -0.56
CA MET A 6 -9.65 -46.41 -1.86
C MET A 6 -10.83 -46.03 -2.77
N LEU A 7 -11.86 -46.87 -2.85
CA LEU A 7 -13.07 -46.55 -3.63
C LEU A 7 -13.80 -45.31 -3.09
N ALA A 8 -13.94 -45.19 -1.77
CA ALA A 8 -14.57 -44.03 -1.15
C ALA A 8 -13.77 -42.74 -1.41
N ALA A 9 -12.45 -42.81 -1.37
CA ALA A 9 -11.57 -41.68 -1.69
C ALA A 9 -11.71 -41.23 -3.15
N GLU A 10 -11.76 -42.17 -4.10
CA GLU A 10 -11.94 -41.87 -5.53
C GLU A 10 -13.31 -41.25 -5.82
N LEU A 11 -14.38 -41.75 -5.20
CA LEU A 11 -15.72 -41.15 -5.34
C LEU A 11 -15.78 -39.73 -4.78
N TRP A 12 -15.12 -39.49 -3.65
CA TRP A 12 -15.02 -38.15 -3.07
C TRP A 12 -14.23 -37.21 -3.98
N TYR A 13 -13.11 -37.67 -4.53
CA TYR A 13 -12.30 -36.90 -5.47
C TYR A 13 -13.07 -36.59 -6.76
N ALA A 14 -13.79 -37.57 -7.32
CA ALA A 14 -14.62 -37.37 -8.50
C ALA A 14 -15.76 -36.36 -8.25
N ALA A 15 -16.43 -36.45 -7.09
CA ALA A 15 -17.46 -35.49 -6.69
C ALA A 15 -16.88 -34.08 -6.55
N TYR A 16 -15.72 -33.93 -5.87
CA TYR A 16 -14.99 -32.67 -5.77
C TYR A 16 -14.60 -32.12 -7.15
N TRP A 17 -14.11 -32.97 -8.05
CA TRP A 17 -13.75 -32.60 -9.41
C TRP A 17 -14.97 -32.08 -10.19
N VAL A 18 -16.12 -32.76 -10.14
CA VAL A 18 -17.34 -32.30 -10.81
C VAL A 18 -17.79 -30.94 -10.28
N VAL A 19 -17.78 -30.75 -8.96
CA VAL A 19 -18.14 -29.47 -8.34
C VAL A 19 -17.18 -28.37 -8.79
N THR A 20 -15.87 -28.62 -8.82
CA THR A 20 -14.86 -27.63 -9.25
C THR A 20 -14.88 -27.35 -10.75
N GLN A 21 -15.31 -28.28 -11.60
CA GLN A 21 -15.53 -28.01 -13.02
C GLN A 21 -16.79 -27.16 -13.27
N SER A 22 -17.85 -27.35 -12.46
CA SER A 22 -19.10 -26.63 -12.65
C SER A 22 -18.93 -25.11 -12.61
N VAL A 23 -18.06 -24.59 -11.73
CA VAL A 23 -17.77 -23.15 -11.62
C VAL A 23 -16.95 -22.60 -12.80
N ARG A 24 -16.36 -23.47 -13.63
CA ARG A 24 -15.52 -23.09 -14.78
C ARG A 24 -16.25 -23.19 -16.13
N TRP A 25 -17.49 -23.67 -16.14
CA TRP A 25 -18.22 -24.01 -17.36
C TRP A 25 -18.56 -22.78 -18.24
N SER A 26 -18.77 -21.61 -17.64
CA SER A 26 -19.15 -20.39 -18.37
C SER A 26 -18.27 -19.21 -17.97
N PRO A 27 -17.05 -19.10 -18.53
CA PRO A 27 -16.15 -18.00 -18.22
C PRO A 27 -16.69 -16.67 -18.79
N VAL A 28 -16.90 -15.68 -17.92
CA VAL A 28 -17.33 -14.33 -18.31
C VAL A 28 -16.12 -13.42 -18.44
N ARG A 29 -15.90 -12.84 -19.62
CA ARG A 29 -14.86 -11.82 -19.86
C ARG A 29 -15.48 -10.43 -19.81
N ARG A 30 -14.89 -9.52 -19.04
CA ARG A 30 -15.30 -8.10 -18.93
C ARG A 30 -14.19 -7.20 -19.46
N ARG A 31 -14.56 -6.10 -20.12
CA ARG A 31 -13.64 -5.04 -20.57
C ARG A 31 -14.18 -3.69 -20.10
N PRO A 32 -13.41 -2.89 -19.34
CA PRO A 32 -13.81 -1.54 -18.98
C PRO A 32 -13.63 -0.56 -20.15
N PHE A 33 -14.49 0.45 -20.23
CA PHE A 33 -14.41 1.53 -21.22
C PHE A 33 -14.31 2.89 -20.51
N ILE A 34 -13.10 3.28 -20.15
CA ILE A 34 -12.84 4.46 -19.30
C ILE A 34 -13.25 5.75 -20.03
N ASP A 35 -13.04 5.85 -21.34
CA ASP A 35 -13.40 7.03 -22.13
C ASP A 35 -14.90 7.33 -22.08
N ARG A 36 -15.73 6.27 -22.09
CA ARG A 36 -17.20 6.41 -21.98
C ARG A 36 -17.62 6.84 -20.58
N LEU A 37 -16.92 6.37 -19.55
CA LEU A 37 -17.15 6.78 -18.17
C LEU A 37 -16.82 8.27 -18.01
N ALA A 38 -15.64 8.68 -18.47
CA ALA A 38 -15.19 10.07 -18.43
C ALA A 38 -16.11 11.00 -19.23
N ALA A 39 -16.52 10.61 -20.45
CA ALA A 39 -17.44 11.41 -21.25
C ALA A 39 -18.83 11.58 -20.62
N ARG A 40 -19.32 10.56 -19.90
CA ARG A 40 -20.66 10.58 -19.31
C ARG A 40 -20.72 11.28 -17.95
N TYR A 41 -19.75 11.00 -17.08
CA TYR A 41 -19.78 11.47 -15.69
C TYR A 41 -18.80 12.60 -15.44
N GLY A 42 -17.77 12.78 -16.27
CA GLY A 42 -16.69 13.74 -16.02
C GLY A 42 -16.14 13.54 -14.61
N GLU A 43 -16.15 14.62 -13.83
CA GLU A 43 -15.71 14.62 -12.43
C GLU A 43 -16.79 14.16 -11.43
N ARG A 44 -18.01 13.84 -11.87
CA ARG A 44 -19.12 13.33 -11.02
C ARG A 44 -18.96 11.86 -10.66
N LEU A 45 -17.79 11.51 -10.14
CA LEU A 45 -17.46 10.20 -9.61
C LEU A 45 -17.92 10.07 -8.14
N PRO A 46 -18.20 8.85 -7.64
CA PRO A 46 -18.52 8.61 -6.23
C PRO A 46 -17.32 8.87 -5.31
N CYS A 47 -17.54 8.95 -3.99
CA CYS A 47 -16.43 8.88 -3.04
C CYS A 47 -15.95 7.43 -2.90
N VAL A 48 -14.65 7.24 -2.70
CA VAL A 48 -13.99 5.95 -2.56
C VAL A 48 -13.08 5.98 -1.35
N ASP A 49 -13.34 5.08 -0.41
CA ASP A 49 -12.49 4.85 0.75
C ASP A 49 -11.67 3.58 0.53
N ILE A 50 -10.36 3.70 0.68
CA ILE A 50 -9.41 2.60 0.50
C ILE A 50 -8.81 2.25 1.85
N PHE A 51 -8.98 1.01 2.26
CA PHE A 51 -8.41 0.49 3.50
C PHE A 51 -7.15 -0.32 3.20
N VAL A 52 -6.06 0.06 3.85
CA VAL A 52 -4.80 -0.67 3.90
C VAL A 52 -4.67 -1.20 5.31
N CYS A 53 -4.55 -2.52 5.47
CA CYS A 53 -4.33 -3.14 6.77
C CYS A 53 -2.91 -3.68 6.81
N THR A 54 -2.20 -3.42 7.90
CA THR A 54 -0.88 -3.99 8.16
C THR A 54 -0.87 -4.73 9.50
N ALA A 55 -0.15 -5.85 9.53
CA ALA A 55 -0.12 -6.73 10.69
C ALA A 55 0.91 -6.27 11.73
N ASP A 56 2.17 -6.16 11.32
CA ASP A 56 3.26 -5.69 12.17
C ASP A 56 4.49 -5.27 11.33
N PRO A 57 5.36 -4.38 11.84
CA PRO A 57 6.50 -3.84 11.11
C PRO A 57 7.58 -4.86 10.72
N HIS A 58 7.62 -6.03 11.37
CA HIS A 58 8.62 -7.06 11.09
C HIS A 58 8.17 -7.99 9.97
N SER A 59 6.88 -8.37 9.97
CA SER A 59 6.28 -9.15 8.88
C SER A 59 6.09 -8.30 7.62
N GLU A 60 5.73 -7.02 7.79
CA GLU A 60 5.42 -6.09 6.71
C GLU A 60 6.25 -4.80 6.90
N PRO A 61 7.40 -4.68 6.19
CA PRO A 61 8.28 -3.55 6.36
C PRO A 61 7.55 -2.20 6.14
N PRO A 62 7.62 -1.25 7.09
CA PRO A 62 6.91 0.02 6.97
C PRO A 62 7.25 0.80 5.70
N SER A 63 8.49 0.72 5.20
CA SER A 63 8.93 1.33 3.93
C SER A 63 8.16 0.81 2.71
N LEU A 64 7.74 -0.46 2.71
CA LEU A 64 6.91 -1.05 1.67
C LEU A 64 5.43 -0.66 1.85
N VAL A 65 4.95 -0.65 3.09
CA VAL A 65 3.57 -0.23 3.42
C VAL A 65 3.34 1.21 2.96
N ILE A 66 4.25 2.14 3.28
CA ILE A 66 4.10 3.53 2.87
C ILE A 66 4.20 3.72 1.36
N SER A 67 4.99 2.89 0.66
CA SER A 67 5.04 2.91 -0.81
C SER A 67 3.69 2.55 -1.42
N THR A 68 2.96 1.64 -0.79
CA THR A 68 1.58 1.29 -1.15
C THR A 68 0.64 2.48 -0.89
N VAL A 69 0.72 3.11 0.29
CA VAL A 69 -0.09 4.29 0.62
C VAL A 69 0.15 5.44 -0.37
N LEU A 70 1.43 5.74 -0.66
CA LEU A 70 1.83 6.78 -1.63
C LEU A 70 1.31 6.48 -3.04
N SER A 71 1.31 5.21 -3.46
CA SER A 71 0.74 4.78 -4.73
C SER A 71 -0.76 5.08 -4.80
N LEU A 72 -1.50 4.72 -3.75
CA LEU A 72 -2.95 4.96 -3.65
C LEU A 72 -3.29 6.46 -3.67
N MET A 73 -2.54 7.28 -2.93
CA MET A 73 -2.73 8.72 -2.91
C MET A 73 -2.41 9.39 -4.26
N ALA A 74 -1.58 8.74 -5.10
CA ALA A 74 -1.23 9.21 -6.43
C ALA A 74 -2.19 8.72 -7.54
N TYR A 75 -3.29 8.04 -7.19
CA TYR A 75 -4.28 7.59 -8.18
C TYR A 75 -4.87 8.76 -8.97
N ASN A 76 -5.23 8.47 -10.23
CA ASN A 76 -5.91 9.43 -11.09
C ASN A 76 -7.40 9.52 -10.71
N TYR A 77 -7.65 10.14 -9.55
CA TYR A 77 -8.98 10.38 -8.99
C TYR A 77 -9.05 11.79 -8.37
N PRO A 78 -10.24 12.43 -8.34
CA PRO A 78 -10.40 13.70 -7.62
C PRO A 78 -9.98 13.58 -6.16
N ALA A 79 -9.15 14.52 -5.70
CA ALA A 79 -8.54 14.45 -4.36
C ALA A 79 -9.60 14.55 -3.25
N GLU A 80 -10.69 15.29 -3.47
CA GLU A 80 -11.79 15.40 -2.52
C GLU A 80 -12.69 14.14 -2.45
N LYS A 81 -12.41 13.11 -3.25
CA LYS A 81 -13.24 11.90 -3.35
C LYS A 81 -12.50 10.61 -3.04
N ILE A 82 -11.20 10.67 -2.82
CA ILE A 82 -10.40 9.50 -2.46
C ILE A 82 -9.86 9.68 -1.05
N SER A 83 -10.21 8.75 -0.17
CA SER A 83 -9.69 8.69 1.19
C SER A 83 -8.90 7.40 1.35
N VAL A 84 -7.73 7.48 1.97
CA VAL A 84 -6.88 6.30 2.25
C VAL A 84 -6.74 6.17 3.76
N TYR A 85 -7.08 4.98 4.28
CA TYR A 85 -7.02 4.63 5.69
C TYR A 85 -5.98 3.53 5.87
N LEU A 86 -5.04 3.71 6.79
CA LEU A 86 -4.10 2.69 7.21
C LEU A 86 -4.48 2.20 8.60
N SER A 87 -4.75 0.90 8.73
CA SER A 87 -5.00 0.22 10.00
C SER A 87 -3.79 -0.66 10.33
N ASP A 88 -3.18 -0.46 11.49
CA ASP A 88 -2.06 -1.26 11.98
C ASP A 88 -2.51 -2.11 13.18
N ASP A 89 -2.62 -3.41 12.98
CA ASP A 89 -3.01 -4.37 14.02
C ASP A 89 -1.91 -4.50 15.09
N GLY A 90 -0.67 -4.16 14.76
CA GLY A 90 0.48 -4.20 15.67
C GLY A 90 0.57 -2.96 16.56
N GLY A 91 -0.20 -1.91 16.26
CA GLY A 91 -0.20 -0.64 16.99
C GLY A 91 1.21 -0.07 17.14
N SER A 92 2.03 -0.12 16.09
CA SER A 92 3.46 0.20 16.20
C SER A 92 3.74 1.66 15.92
N VAL A 93 4.52 2.27 16.83
CA VAL A 93 5.06 3.63 16.64
C VAL A 93 5.94 3.74 15.38
N LEU A 94 6.53 2.62 14.92
CA LEU A 94 7.35 2.59 13.70
C LEU A 94 6.50 2.74 12.45
N THR A 95 5.31 2.16 12.42
CA THR A 95 4.34 2.34 11.33
C THR A 95 3.88 3.79 11.27
N PHE A 96 3.59 4.38 12.44
CA PHE A 96 3.24 5.79 12.55
C PHE A 96 4.38 6.71 12.09
N TYR A 97 5.62 6.41 12.48
CA TYR A 97 6.81 7.14 12.02
C TYR A 97 6.99 7.06 10.50
N ALA A 98 6.84 5.87 9.92
CA ALA A 98 6.89 5.71 8.48
C ALA A 98 5.81 6.53 7.78
N LEU A 99 4.58 6.54 8.30
CA LEU A 99 3.48 7.34 7.75
C LEU A 99 3.76 8.85 7.85
N TRP A 100 4.38 9.30 8.95
CA TRP A 100 4.82 10.68 9.12
C TRP A 100 5.86 11.07 8.08
N GLU A 101 6.93 10.28 7.91
CA GLU A 101 7.96 10.48 6.87
C GLU A 101 7.34 10.48 5.46
N ALA A 102 6.45 9.52 5.19
CA ALA A 102 5.71 9.44 3.93
C ALA A 102 4.85 10.69 3.68
N SER A 103 4.26 11.29 4.71
CA SER A 103 3.47 12.52 4.57
C SER A 103 4.30 13.72 4.11
N LEU A 104 5.58 13.77 4.48
CA LEU A 104 6.52 14.80 4.04
C LEU A 104 6.92 14.56 2.58
N PHE A 105 7.23 13.32 2.23
CA PHE A 105 7.57 12.92 0.86
C PHE A 105 6.38 13.05 -0.11
N ALA A 106 5.16 12.74 0.34
CA ALA A 106 3.93 12.80 -0.45
C ALA A 106 3.70 14.17 -1.10
N LYS A 107 4.11 15.25 -0.42
CA LYS A 107 4.05 16.64 -0.93
C LYS A 107 4.83 16.82 -2.23
N HIS A 108 5.81 15.97 -2.49
CA HIS A 108 6.67 16.00 -3.68
C HIS A 108 6.29 14.89 -4.66
N TRP A 109 6.04 13.68 -4.15
CA TRP A 109 5.69 12.51 -4.96
C TRP A 109 4.35 12.64 -5.69
N ILE A 110 3.28 13.08 -4.99
CA ILE A 110 1.94 13.13 -5.60
C ILE A 110 1.89 14.13 -6.77
N PRO A 111 2.40 15.37 -6.64
CA PRO A 111 2.48 16.29 -7.79
C PRO A 111 3.37 15.76 -8.92
N PHE A 112 4.49 15.13 -8.59
CA PHE A 112 5.38 14.51 -9.57
C PHE A 112 4.66 13.44 -10.41
N CYS A 113 3.97 12.52 -9.75
CA CYS A 113 3.17 11.47 -10.39
C CYS A 113 2.08 12.04 -11.30
N LYS A 114 1.34 13.05 -10.83
CA LYS A 114 0.25 13.66 -11.60
C LYS A 114 0.75 14.43 -12.82
N ARG A 115 1.85 15.17 -12.68
CA ARG A 115 2.38 16.00 -13.78
C ARG A 115 2.96 15.17 -14.92
N TYR A 116 3.66 14.08 -14.60
CA TYR A 116 4.30 13.22 -15.60
C TYR A 116 3.52 11.94 -15.92
N ASN A 117 2.34 11.76 -15.32
CA ASN A 117 1.51 10.56 -15.43
C ASN A 117 2.32 9.27 -15.23
N ILE A 118 3.08 9.23 -14.13
CA ILE A 118 4.02 8.16 -13.81
C ILE A 118 3.29 6.84 -13.58
N GLU A 119 3.80 5.76 -14.21
CA GLU A 119 3.38 4.39 -13.99
C GLU A 119 4.61 3.47 -13.92
N PRO A 120 4.75 2.61 -12.90
CA PRO A 120 3.86 2.42 -11.75
C PRO A 120 3.89 3.59 -10.74
N ARG A 121 2.78 3.82 -10.01
CA ARG A 121 2.64 4.92 -9.03
C ARG A 121 3.27 4.63 -7.66
N SER A 122 3.67 3.39 -7.42
CA SER A 122 4.43 3.03 -6.22
C SER A 122 5.89 3.47 -6.40
N PRO A 123 6.45 4.30 -5.51
CA PRO A 123 7.82 4.76 -5.65
C PRO A 123 8.82 3.59 -5.56
N ALA A 124 8.55 2.59 -4.71
CA ALA A 124 9.36 1.37 -4.63
C ALA A 124 9.41 0.62 -5.98
N ALA A 125 8.25 0.45 -6.63
CA ALA A 125 8.21 -0.21 -7.94
C ALA A 125 8.86 0.65 -9.03
N TYR A 126 8.53 1.93 -9.07
CA TYR A 126 9.02 2.88 -10.07
C TYR A 126 10.54 3.02 -10.08
N PHE A 127 11.17 3.15 -8.90
CA PHE A 127 12.62 3.28 -8.79
C PHE A 127 13.36 1.93 -8.83
N SER A 128 12.65 0.80 -8.72
CA SER A 128 13.24 -0.53 -8.93
C SER A 128 13.43 -0.89 -10.41
N GLU A 129 12.65 -0.27 -11.30
CA GLU A 129 12.75 -0.50 -12.74
C GLU A 129 13.95 0.26 -13.32
N SER A 130 14.92 -0.48 -13.91
CA SER A 130 16.21 0.07 -14.36
C SER A 130 16.14 0.86 -15.67
N ASP A 131 15.09 0.67 -16.47
CA ASP A 131 15.06 1.11 -17.87
C ASP A 131 13.72 1.74 -18.24
N GLY A 132 13.70 3.05 -18.52
CA GLY A 132 12.65 3.67 -19.35
C GLY A 132 12.01 4.96 -18.85
N HIS A 133 12.21 5.37 -17.60
CA HIS A 133 11.44 6.48 -17.01
C HIS A 133 12.12 7.85 -17.03
N GLN A 134 13.39 7.92 -17.42
CA GLN A 134 14.17 9.17 -17.44
C GLN A 134 13.72 10.16 -18.53
N ASP A 135 13.09 9.68 -19.60
CA ASP A 135 12.67 10.52 -20.73
C ASP A 135 11.35 11.28 -20.49
N LEU A 136 10.58 10.90 -19.48
CA LEU A 136 9.27 11.52 -19.19
C LEU A 136 9.38 12.81 -18.39
N CYS A 137 10.51 13.04 -17.69
CA CYS A 137 10.65 14.15 -16.75
C CYS A 137 12.05 14.78 -16.80
N SER A 138 12.19 15.96 -16.20
CA SER A 138 13.50 16.62 -16.10
C SER A 138 14.47 15.72 -15.31
N PRO A 139 15.66 15.40 -15.84
CA PRO A 139 16.63 14.54 -15.14
C PRO A 139 16.99 15.03 -13.74
N LYS A 140 17.03 16.37 -13.55
CA LYS A 140 17.29 17.00 -12.25
C LYS A 140 16.17 16.79 -11.24
N GLU A 141 14.92 16.83 -11.71
CA GLU A 141 13.77 16.64 -10.85
C GLU A 141 13.60 15.16 -10.50
N TRP A 142 13.82 14.28 -11.47
CA TRP A 142 13.83 12.84 -11.23
C TRP A 142 14.86 12.44 -10.18
N SER A 143 16.11 12.93 -10.32
CA SER A 143 17.18 12.60 -9.37
C SER A 143 16.85 13.10 -7.97
N LEU A 144 16.29 14.31 -7.86
CA LEU A 144 15.89 14.87 -6.57
C LEU A 144 14.78 14.06 -5.91
N ILE A 145 13.73 13.69 -6.65
CA ILE A 145 12.64 12.87 -6.10
C ILE A 145 13.13 11.48 -5.70
N ARG A 146 14.04 10.89 -6.49
CA ARG A 146 14.67 9.61 -6.17
C ARG A 146 15.49 9.69 -4.89
N GLU A 147 16.34 10.70 -4.76
CA GLU A 147 17.15 10.93 -3.56
C GLU A 147 16.27 11.11 -2.32
N MET A 148 15.20 11.90 -2.42
CA MET A 148 14.23 12.07 -1.33
C MET A 148 13.53 10.76 -0.94
N TYR A 149 13.24 9.90 -1.92
CA TYR A 149 12.66 8.58 -1.65
C TYR A 149 13.66 7.65 -0.94
N GLU A 150 14.89 7.58 -1.44
CA GLU A 150 15.96 6.74 -0.86
C GLU A 150 16.28 7.19 0.59
N ASP A 151 16.40 8.49 0.83
CA ASP A 151 16.64 9.09 2.15
C ASP A 151 15.48 8.83 3.13
N MET A 152 14.23 8.95 2.67
CA MET A 152 13.06 8.58 3.46
C MET A 152 13.08 7.09 3.84
N THR A 153 13.33 6.20 2.88
CA THR A 153 13.38 4.76 3.13
C THR A 153 14.51 4.39 4.08
N GLU A 154 15.70 4.99 3.93
CA GLU A 154 16.83 4.78 4.83
C GLU A 154 16.50 5.20 6.27
N ARG A 155 15.87 6.36 6.48
CA ARG A 155 15.41 6.79 7.81
C ARG A 155 14.41 5.83 8.43
N ILE A 156 13.47 5.31 7.65
CA ILE A 156 12.47 4.35 8.13
C ILE A 156 13.15 3.02 8.49
N ASP A 157 13.97 2.48 7.59
CA ASP A 157 14.60 1.18 7.79
C ASP A 157 15.59 1.22 8.96
N THR A 158 16.33 2.32 9.15
CA THR A 158 17.21 2.51 10.32
C THR A 158 16.42 2.60 11.64
N ALA A 159 15.25 3.25 11.66
CA ALA A 159 14.37 3.27 12.82
C ALA A 159 13.80 1.87 13.13
N VAL A 160 13.44 1.10 12.11
CA VAL A 160 12.95 -0.28 12.26
C VAL A 160 14.05 -1.21 12.78
N LEU A 161 15.27 -1.11 12.22
CA LEU A 161 16.42 -1.91 12.66
C LEU A 161 16.86 -1.59 14.10
N SER A 162 16.83 -0.31 14.49
CA SER A 162 17.18 0.12 15.84
C SER A 162 16.04 -0.07 16.85
N GLY A 163 14.80 -0.24 16.38
CA GLY A 163 13.59 -0.26 17.20
C GLY A 163 13.32 1.05 17.94
N LYS A 164 13.97 2.15 17.52
CA LYS A 164 13.94 3.44 18.22
C LYS A 164 13.77 4.59 17.24
N ILE A 165 13.04 5.61 17.70
CA ILE A 165 12.86 6.88 16.99
C ILE A 165 13.51 7.97 17.85
N SER A 166 14.26 8.88 17.22
CA SER A 166 14.91 10.00 17.91
C SER A 166 13.89 10.88 18.64
N GLU A 167 14.23 11.37 19.83
CA GLU A 167 13.36 12.25 20.62
C GLU A 167 13.10 13.58 19.91
N GLU A 168 14.04 14.07 19.09
CA GLU A 168 13.86 15.26 18.25
C GLU A 168 12.72 15.06 17.24
N VAL A 169 12.63 13.87 16.65
CA VAL A 169 11.59 13.52 15.69
C VAL A 169 10.24 13.40 16.40
N LYS A 170 10.21 12.77 17.58
CA LYS A 170 8.98 12.66 18.38
C LYS A 170 8.43 14.04 18.77
N ALA A 171 9.30 14.99 19.09
CA ALA A 171 8.91 16.36 19.42
C ALA A 171 8.24 17.11 18.24
N ASN A 172 8.49 16.69 16.99
CA ASN A 172 7.92 17.34 15.80
C ASN A 172 6.44 17.01 15.57
N HIS A 173 5.89 15.96 16.19
CA HIS A 173 4.50 15.59 15.99
C HIS A 173 3.85 15.05 17.27
N LYS A 174 2.77 15.72 17.70
CA LYS A 174 2.08 15.40 18.97
C LYS A 174 1.56 13.96 19.06
N GLY A 175 1.24 13.34 17.91
CA GLY A 175 0.76 11.96 17.86
C GLY A 175 1.77 10.93 18.38
N PHE A 176 3.06 11.24 18.44
CA PHE A 176 4.05 10.33 19.04
C PHE A 176 3.85 10.15 20.55
N HIS A 177 3.14 11.07 21.23
CA HIS A 177 2.83 10.97 22.66
C HIS A 177 1.80 9.90 22.99
N GLU A 178 1.10 9.33 21.99
CA GLU A 178 0.17 8.22 22.22
C GLU A 178 0.89 6.90 22.55
N TRP A 179 2.20 6.81 22.29
CA TRP A 179 3.03 5.65 22.62
C TRP A 179 3.83 5.87 23.91
N ASP A 180 3.14 5.72 25.04
CA ASP A 180 3.74 5.68 26.38
C ASP A 180 4.45 4.34 26.66
N GLN A 181 5.33 4.31 27.67
CA GLN A 181 6.11 3.12 28.04
C GLN A 181 5.26 1.90 28.44
N GLU A 182 3.99 2.09 28.78
CA GLU A 182 3.05 1.03 29.17
C GLU A 182 2.34 0.38 27.97
N ASN A 183 2.38 1.03 26.80
CA ASN A 183 1.71 0.51 25.61
C ASN A 183 2.52 -0.63 24.98
N THR A 184 1.87 -1.78 24.86
CA THR A 184 2.41 -2.96 24.18
C THR A 184 1.45 -3.38 23.09
N SER A 185 1.90 -4.14 22.09
CA SER A 185 1.03 -4.68 21.03
C SER A 185 -0.15 -5.53 21.53
N LYS A 186 -0.13 -5.97 22.80
CA LYS A 186 -1.20 -6.74 23.43
C LYS A 186 -2.08 -5.91 24.38
N ASN A 187 -1.63 -4.71 24.74
CA ASN A 187 -2.29 -3.85 25.70
C ASN A 187 -1.97 -2.39 25.35
N HIS A 188 -2.83 -1.80 24.54
CA HIS A 188 -2.83 -0.39 24.19
C HIS A 188 -4.28 0.05 23.97
N GLN A 189 -4.54 1.34 24.11
CA GLN A 189 -5.83 1.91 23.73
C GLN A 189 -5.90 2.06 22.20
N PRO A 190 -7.09 2.13 21.59
CA PRO A 190 -7.21 2.51 20.18
C PRO A 190 -6.65 3.92 19.95
N ILE A 191 -5.76 4.06 18.98
CA ILE A 191 -5.19 5.35 18.52
C ILE A 191 -5.75 5.61 17.12
N VAL A 192 -6.25 6.82 16.87
CA VAL A 192 -6.86 7.23 15.58
C VAL A 192 -6.25 8.53 15.10
#